data_AF-A0A7J4SYZ1-F1
#
_entry.id   AF-A0A7J4SYZ1-F1
#
_cell.length_a   1.000
_cell.length_b   1.000
_cell.length_c   1.000
_cell.angle_alpha   90.00
_cell.angle_beta   90.00
_cell.angle_gamma   90.00
#
_symmetry.space_group_name_H-M   'P 1'
#
loop_
_entity.id
_entity.type
_entity.pdbx_description
1 polymer ?
#
loop_
_entity_poly.entity_id
_entity_poly.type
_entity_poly.pdbx_seq_one_letter_code
_entity_poly.pdbx_strand_id
1 'polypeptide(L)'
;MAEKEWIGADLIFDLDGDHLPGVTDRDFPAMLEVIQEQAWTLWNDYLEPEFGFEEKYLQVTFSGHRGFHLHYRDPALFHLDSEARREIVSHIRGEDVDVKGSLARFHLGDRTGWANRINRGMESVVEKLQEIANKQKGYTAVLDELHDGLKSQARRENRSSSKGKTSIQKLGELLMNQQRADNLLAGNFGVLNKHESLFLDLLKTDTSVVLSNAGEADEVVTIDVRRQIRWPTSLHGKSGMRVTEFPLDRLDPDKSNHFDPLYEAVALGTDSNLKVEIIQEDCRFKFFDKEWNPKKGEVLDISDAVATFLVLKGWGRIASS
;
A
#
# COMPACT_ATOMS: atom_id res chain seq x y z
N MET A 1 -12.89 -20.00 26.15
CA MET A 1 -13.07 -18.64 25.57
C MET A 1 -14.24 -17.89 26.18
N ALA A 2 -15.40 -18.52 26.38
CA ALA A 2 -16.50 -17.90 27.15
C ALA A 2 -16.05 -17.39 28.54
N GLU A 3 -15.13 -18.11 29.18
CA GLU A 3 -14.53 -17.75 30.48
C GLU A 3 -13.70 -16.46 30.48
N LYS A 4 -13.26 -15.95 29.32
CA LYS A 4 -12.43 -14.73 29.25
C LYS A 4 -13.26 -13.44 29.26
N GLU A 5 -14.59 -13.54 29.20
CA GLU A 5 -15.52 -12.39 29.23
C GLU A 5 -15.08 -11.24 28.30
N TRP A 6 -15.05 -11.50 27.00
CA TRP A 6 -14.55 -10.56 26.01
C TRP A 6 -15.29 -9.21 26.06
N ILE A 7 -14.58 -8.12 26.39
CA ILE A 7 -15.16 -6.77 26.58
C ILE A 7 -14.98 -5.84 25.37
N GLY A 8 -14.21 -6.24 24.35
CA GLY A 8 -13.98 -5.45 23.14
C GLY A 8 -12.52 -5.49 22.67
N ALA A 9 -12.25 -4.89 21.52
CA ALA A 9 -10.90 -4.76 20.94
C ALA A 9 -10.66 -3.40 20.31
N ASP A 10 -9.40 -2.99 20.32
CA ASP A 10 -8.89 -1.91 19.47
C ASP A 10 -9.22 -2.18 17.98
N LEU A 11 -9.40 -1.12 17.20
CA LEU A 11 -9.46 -1.21 15.75
C LEU A 11 -8.04 -1.04 15.21
N ILE A 12 -7.57 -2.00 14.41
CA ILE A 12 -6.16 -2.08 14.02
C ILE A 12 -6.06 -2.27 12.53
N PHE A 13 -5.26 -1.42 11.89
CA PHE A 13 -4.90 -1.55 10.50
C PHE A 13 -3.43 -1.94 10.42
N ASP A 14 -3.13 -3.03 9.71
CA ASP A 14 -1.78 -3.55 9.50
C ASP A 14 -1.46 -3.46 8.01
N LEU A 15 -0.47 -2.64 7.67
CA LEU A 15 0.02 -2.43 6.32
C LEU A 15 1.37 -3.15 6.17
N ASP A 16 1.41 -4.23 5.39
CA ASP A 16 2.62 -5.02 5.10
C ASP A 16 3.02 -4.89 3.62
N GLY A 17 4.32 -4.72 3.37
CA GLY A 17 4.90 -4.51 2.04
C GLY A 17 4.97 -5.74 1.13
N ASP A 18 4.58 -6.94 1.59
CA ASP A 18 4.80 -8.22 0.88
C ASP A 18 4.06 -8.38 -0.45
N HIS A 19 2.98 -7.64 -0.67
CA HIS A 19 2.07 -7.83 -1.80
C HIS A 19 1.84 -6.56 -2.63
N LEU A 20 2.73 -5.58 -2.46
CA LEU A 20 2.69 -4.32 -3.17
C LEU A 20 3.05 -4.51 -4.66
N PRO A 21 2.16 -4.16 -5.60
CA PRO A 21 2.47 -4.23 -7.02
C PRO A 21 3.67 -3.35 -7.38
N GLY A 22 4.63 -3.92 -8.13
CA GLY A 22 5.83 -3.19 -8.55
C GLY A 22 6.92 -3.06 -7.49
N VAL A 23 6.67 -3.52 -6.26
CA VAL A 23 7.63 -3.50 -5.16
C VAL A 23 8.10 -4.92 -4.88
N THR A 24 9.41 -5.08 -4.70
CA THR A 24 10.02 -6.34 -4.31
C THR A 24 10.51 -6.24 -2.88
N ASP A 25 10.24 -7.27 -2.06
CA ASP A 25 10.80 -7.36 -0.71
C ASP A 25 12.35 -7.38 -0.73
N ARG A 26 12.97 -7.64 -1.89
CA ARG A 26 14.42 -7.56 -2.09
C ARG A 26 14.96 -6.12 -2.15
N ASP A 27 14.13 -5.13 -2.47
CA ASP A 27 14.49 -3.70 -2.39
C ASP A 27 13.85 -3.10 -1.15
N PHE A 28 14.51 -3.35 -0.01
CA PHE A 28 13.95 -3.04 1.30
C PHE A 28 13.65 -1.55 1.51
N PRO A 29 14.52 -0.60 1.10
CA PRO A 29 14.23 0.83 1.21
C PRO A 29 13.04 1.27 0.36
N ALA A 30 12.99 0.86 -0.92
CA ALA A 30 11.89 1.25 -1.80
C ALA A 30 10.54 0.71 -1.30
N MET A 31 10.54 -0.52 -0.76
CA MET A 31 9.34 -1.08 -0.15
C MET A 31 8.85 -0.28 1.07
N LEU A 32 9.76 0.17 1.93
CA LEU A 32 9.41 0.97 3.10
C LEU A 32 8.85 2.34 2.72
N GLU A 33 9.41 2.99 1.70
CA GLU A 33 8.89 4.27 1.18
C GLU A 33 7.43 4.11 0.73
N VAL A 34 7.15 3.09 -0.08
CA VAL A 34 5.80 2.84 -0.62
C VAL A 34 4.80 2.49 0.49
N ILE A 35 5.15 1.62 1.44
CA ILE A 35 4.22 1.23 2.52
C ILE A 35 3.99 2.36 3.52
N GLN A 36 4.96 3.27 3.69
CA GLN A 36 4.81 4.47 4.52
C GLN A 36 3.83 5.47 3.88
N GLU A 37 3.97 5.74 2.58
CA GLU A 37 3.04 6.58 1.82
C GLU A 37 1.60 6.04 1.90
N GLN A 38 1.44 4.71 1.87
CA GLN A 38 0.14 4.07 1.97
C GLN A 38 -0.45 4.14 3.37
N ALA A 39 0.37 3.98 4.40
CA ALA A 39 -0.07 4.16 5.79
C ALA A 39 -0.51 5.60 6.04
N TRP A 40 0.21 6.58 5.47
CA TRP A 40 -0.19 7.98 5.50
C TRP A 40 -1.50 8.22 4.75
N THR A 41 -1.64 7.69 3.54
CA THR A 41 -2.86 7.79 2.73
C THR A 41 -4.07 7.19 3.45
N LEU A 42 -3.92 6.03 4.08
CA LEU A 42 -4.98 5.40 4.88
C LEU A 42 -5.51 6.37 5.94
N TRP A 43 -4.61 7.03 6.68
CA TRP A 43 -5.03 8.01 7.67
C TRP A 43 -5.67 9.26 7.04
N ASN A 44 -4.94 9.92 6.15
CA ASN A 44 -5.26 11.25 5.62
C ASN A 44 -6.47 11.26 4.67
N ASP A 45 -6.72 10.15 3.95
CA ASP A 45 -7.76 10.10 2.91
C ASP A 45 -9.00 9.32 3.33
N TYR A 46 -8.90 8.48 4.38
CA TYR A 46 -10.00 7.61 4.82
C TYR A 46 -10.31 7.80 6.31
N LEU A 47 -9.39 7.41 7.20
CA LEU A 47 -9.70 7.30 8.63
C LEU A 47 -10.14 8.63 9.24
N GLU A 48 -9.38 9.70 9.02
CA GLU A 48 -9.74 11.02 9.54
C GLU A 48 -10.91 11.66 8.77
N PRO A 49 -10.83 11.91 7.45
CA PRO A 49 -11.86 12.71 6.76
C PRO A 49 -13.20 12.00 6.55
N GLU A 50 -13.22 10.66 6.44
CA GLU A 50 -14.45 9.92 6.12
C GLU A 50 -15.09 9.28 7.34
N PHE A 51 -14.27 8.67 8.21
CA PHE A 51 -14.77 8.03 9.43
C PHE A 51 -14.78 8.99 10.63
N GLY A 52 -14.19 10.18 10.51
CA GLY A 52 -14.12 11.17 11.59
C GLY A 52 -13.21 10.73 12.73
N PHE A 53 -12.21 9.89 12.44
CA PHE A 53 -11.29 9.42 13.46
C PHE A 53 -10.42 10.56 13.97
N GLU A 54 -10.21 10.60 15.29
CA GLU A 54 -9.46 11.66 15.94
C GLU A 54 -8.05 11.16 16.28
N GLU A 55 -7.02 11.94 15.93
CA GLU A 55 -5.60 11.60 16.18
C GLU A 55 -5.32 11.21 17.64
N LYS A 56 -6.03 11.79 18.61
CA LYS A 56 -5.85 11.50 20.04
C LYS A 56 -6.07 10.02 20.42
N TYR A 57 -6.79 9.25 19.60
CA TYR A 57 -7.02 7.82 19.80
C TYR A 57 -6.08 6.95 18.97
N LEU A 58 -5.27 7.54 18.08
CA LEU A 58 -4.37 6.84 17.19
C LEU A 58 -3.00 6.63 17.86
N GLN A 59 -2.50 5.39 17.76
CA GLN A 59 -1.12 5.05 18.01
C GLN A 59 -0.51 4.48 16.71
N VAL A 60 0.52 5.15 16.19
CA VAL A 60 1.24 4.76 14.98
C VAL A 60 2.51 4.01 15.36
N THR A 61 2.74 2.85 14.76
CA THR A 61 3.95 2.07 15.00
C THR A 61 4.56 1.54 13.71
N PHE A 62 5.88 1.57 13.61
CA PHE A 62 6.61 0.72 12.66
C PHE A 62 6.61 -0.71 13.18
N SER A 63 6.24 -1.68 12.35
CA SER A 63 6.08 -3.10 12.74
C SER A 63 7.39 -3.77 13.17
N GLY A 64 8.52 -3.11 12.93
CA GLY A 64 9.85 -3.66 13.07
C GLY A 64 10.28 -4.44 11.82
N HIS A 65 9.48 -4.50 10.76
CA HIS A 65 9.87 -5.20 9.54
C HIS A 65 9.52 -4.44 8.26
N ARG A 66 8.37 -4.73 7.62
CA ARG A 66 8.06 -4.27 6.26
C ARG A 66 6.83 -3.37 6.22
N GLY A 67 6.49 -2.75 7.35
CA GLY A 67 5.14 -2.22 7.48
C GLY A 67 4.91 -1.35 8.69
N PHE A 68 3.69 -0.82 8.74
CA PHE A 68 3.22 0.07 9.78
C PHE A 68 1.89 -0.43 10.33
N HIS A 69 1.65 -0.21 11.62
CA HIS A 69 0.35 -0.46 12.23
C HIS A 69 -0.24 0.85 12.75
N LEU A 70 -1.53 1.02 12.47
CA LEU A 70 -2.35 2.10 13.02
C LEU A 70 -3.30 1.47 14.04
N HIS A 71 -3.03 1.70 15.32
CA HIS A 71 -3.86 1.25 16.43
C HIS A 71 -4.83 2.37 16.83
N TYR A 72 -6.11 2.19 16.51
CA TYR A 72 -7.15 3.15 16.86
C TYR A 72 -7.92 2.68 18.10
N ARG A 73 -7.76 3.41 19.21
CA ARG A 73 -8.17 3.02 20.57
C ARG A 73 -9.31 3.88 21.13
N ASP A 74 -10.29 4.20 20.30
CA ASP A 74 -11.51 4.85 20.78
C ASP A 74 -12.40 3.83 21.52
N PRO A 75 -12.67 4.00 22.83
CA PRO A 75 -13.55 3.08 23.56
C PRO A 75 -14.95 2.97 22.97
N ALA A 76 -15.43 4.00 22.26
CA ALA A 76 -16.72 3.96 21.59
C ALA A 76 -16.78 2.89 20.49
N LEU A 77 -15.64 2.47 19.94
CA LEU A 77 -15.56 1.50 18.84
C LEU A 77 -15.17 0.08 19.29
N PHE A 78 -14.91 -0.15 20.58
CA PHE A 78 -14.49 -1.46 21.09
C PHE A 78 -15.50 -2.59 20.84
N HIS A 79 -16.78 -2.23 20.69
CA HIS A 79 -17.88 -3.14 20.45
C HIS A 79 -18.02 -3.58 18.98
N LEU A 80 -17.28 -2.97 18.05
CA LEU A 80 -17.34 -3.34 16.63
C LEU A 80 -16.94 -4.81 16.47
N ASP A 81 -17.85 -5.59 15.90
CA ASP A 81 -17.62 -6.99 15.59
C ASP A 81 -16.87 -7.16 14.27
N SER A 82 -16.59 -8.41 13.92
CA SER A 82 -15.86 -8.77 12.70
C SER A 82 -16.58 -8.31 11.42
N GLU A 83 -17.91 -8.32 11.38
CA GLU A 83 -18.66 -7.91 10.18
C GLU A 83 -18.67 -6.39 10.03
N ALA A 84 -18.85 -5.63 11.11
CA ALA A 84 -18.71 -4.17 11.05
C ALA A 84 -17.29 -3.74 10.64
N ARG A 85 -16.26 -4.44 11.11
CA ARG A 85 -14.87 -4.23 10.71
C ARG A 85 -14.64 -4.60 9.24
N ARG A 86 -15.31 -5.64 8.74
CA ARG A 86 -15.30 -6.02 7.32
C ARG A 86 -15.81 -4.88 6.46
N GLU A 87 -16.95 -4.28 6.80
CA GLU A 87 -17.51 -3.15 6.05
C GLU A 87 -16.56 -1.94 5.99
N ILE A 88 -15.85 -1.64 7.08
CA ILE A 88 -14.81 -0.58 7.09
C ILE A 88 -13.70 -0.92 6.09
N VAL A 89 -13.19 -2.16 6.12
CA VAL A 89 -12.14 -2.61 5.18
C VAL A 89 -12.64 -2.58 3.74
N SER A 90 -13.84 -3.08 3.47
CA SER A 90 -14.47 -3.10 2.14
C SER A 90 -14.64 -1.68 1.60
N HIS A 91 -15.06 -0.73 2.43
CA HIS A 91 -15.17 0.68 2.05
C HIS A 91 -13.81 1.30 1.69
N ILE A 92 -12.76 1.05 2.48
CA ILE A 92 -11.39 1.54 2.21
C ILE A 92 -10.86 0.94 0.90
N ARG A 93 -11.11 -0.35 0.68
CA ARG A 93 -10.74 -1.09 -0.54
C ARG A 93 -11.61 -0.77 -1.76
N GLY A 94 -12.64 0.05 -1.60
CA GLY A 94 -13.57 0.37 -2.68
C GLY A 94 -14.33 -0.82 -3.22
N GLU A 95 -14.50 -1.87 -2.41
CA GLU A 95 -15.36 -3.00 -2.74
C GLU A 95 -16.80 -2.48 -2.88
N ASP A 96 -17.48 -2.90 -3.95
CA ASP A 96 -18.85 -2.49 -4.29
C ASP A 96 -19.10 -0.97 -4.48
N VAL A 97 -18.06 -0.17 -4.68
CA VAL A 97 -18.22 1.25 -5.00
C VAL A 97 -18.95 1.43 -6.34
N ASP A 98 -20.11 2.11 -6.28
CA ASP A 98 -20.85 2.55 -7.46
C ASP A 98 -20.15 3.76 -8.10
N VAL A 99 -19.32 3.49 -9.11
CA VAL A 99 -18.59 4.50 -9.88
C VAL A 99 -19.54 5.53 -10.49
N LYS A 100 -20.62 5.08 -11.11
CA LYS A 100 -21.53 5.96 -11.85
C LYS A 100 -22.34 6.83 -10.89
N GLY A 101 -22.88 6.23 -9.83
CA GLY A 101 -23.59 6.96 -8.80
C GLY A 101 -22.69 7.98 -8.10
N SER A 102 -21.44 7.60 -7.79
CA SER A 102 -20.48 8.51 -7.14
C SER A 102 -20.10 9.69 -8.03
N LEU A 103 -19.92 9.47 -9.34
CA LEU A 103 -19.65 10.56 -10.28
C LEU A 103 -20.88 11.46 -10.48
N ALA A 104 -22.08 10.89 -10.50
CA ALA A 104 -23.31 11.68 -10.52
C ALA A 104 -23.42 12.58 -9.27
N ARG A 105 -23.12 12.06 -8.08
CA ARG A 105 -23.05 12.86 -6.84
C ARG A 105 -21.99 13.96 -6.92
N PHE A 106 -20.82 13.66 -7.50
CA PHE A 106 -19.76 14.65 -7.71
C PHE A 106 -20.24 15.85 -8.52
N HIS A 107 -20.90 15.61 -9.65
CA HIS A 107 -21.46 16.68 -10.49
C HIS A 107 -22.63 17.43 -9.84
N LEU A 108 -23.32 16.82 -8.86
CA LEU A 108 -24.34 17.48 -8.04
C LEU A 108 -23.75 18.30 -6.88
N GLY A 109 -22.43 18.28 -6.68
CA GLY A 109 -21.74 19.11 -5.69
C GLY A 109 -21.08 18.34 -4.54
N ASP A 110 -21.25 17.02 -4.45
CA ASP A 110 -20.56 16.19 -3.45
C ASP A 110 -19.09 16.01 -3.82
N ARG A 111 -18.22 16.81 -3.20
CA ARG A 111 -16.77 16.76 -3.45
C ARG A 111 -16.02 16.01 -2.36
N THR A 112 -16.67 15.05 -1.70
CA THR A 112 -16.10 14.30 -0.58
C THR A 112 -15.92 12.82 -0.91
N GLY A 113 -15.01 12.18 -0.19
CA GLY A 113 -14.69 10.76 -0.26
C GLY A 113 -14.66 10.14 -1.65
N TRP A 114 -15.41 9.04 -1.83
CA TRP A 114 -15.46 8.28 -3.08
C TRP A 114 -15.87 9.09 -4.31
N ALA A 115 -16.73 10.10 -4.17
CA ALA A 115 -17.15 10.93 -5.30
C ALA A 115 -15.96 11.73 -5.87
N ASN A 116 -15.16 12.32 -4.99
CA ASN A 116 -13.96 13.06 -5.38
C ASN A 116 -12.82 12.14 -5.83
N ARG A 117 -12.59 11.01 -5.13
CA ARG A 117 -11.58 10.01 -5.53
C ARG A 117 -11.84 9.45 -6.92
N ILE A 118 -13.09 9.10 -7.22
CA ILE A 118 -13.47 8.62 -8.54
C ILE A 118 -13.24 9.71 -9.59
N ASN A 119 -13.62 10.97 -9.35
CA ASN A 119 -13.39 12.03 -10.31
C ASN A 119 -11.89 12.19 -10.64
N ARG A 120 -11.02 12.27 -9.62
CA ARG A 120 -9.56 12.34 -9.81
C ARG A 120 -9.02 11.10 -10.53
N GLY A 121 -9.54 9.94 -10.19
CA GLY A 121 -9.24 8.67 -10.85
C GLY A 121 -9.56 8.65 -12.33
N MET A 122 -10.72 9.20 -12.70
CA MET A 122 -11.14 9.32 -14.09
C MET A 122 -10.13 10.16 -14.88
N GLU A 123 -9.72 11.30 -14.34
CA GLU A 123 -8.71 12.18 -14.94
C GLU A 123 -7.38 11.44 -15.12
N SER A 124 -6.86 10.83 -14.05
CA SER A 124 -5.62 10.04 -14.06
C SER A 124 -5.62 8.89 -15.08
N VAL A 125 -6.69 8.09 -15.12
CA VAL A 125 -6.78 6.96 -16.06
C VAL A 125 -6.90 7.46 -17.50
N VAL A 126 -7.64 8.54 -17.76
CA VAL A 126 -7.71 9.15 -19.10
C VAL A 126 -6.35 9.65 -19.54
N GLU A 127 -5.60 10.32 -18.66
CA GLU A 127 -4.24 10.80 -18.94
C GLU A 127 -3.29 9.63 -19.27
N LYS A 128 -3.25 8.58 -18.44
CA LYS A 128 -2.46 7.36 -18.69
C LYS A 128 -2.81 6.71 -20.05
N LEU A 129 -4.11 6.65 -20.38
CA LEU A 129 -4.57 6.11 -21.65
C LEU A 129 -4.15 6.96 -22.85
N GLN A 130 -4.17 8.30 -22.71
CA GLN A 130 -3.69 9.22 -23.73
C GLN A 130 -2.16 9.17 -23.87
N GLU A 131 -1.41 8.97 -22.78
CA GLU A 131 0.03 8.74 -22.80
C GLU A 131 0.38 7.50 -23.64
N ILE A 132 -0.33 6.40 -23.39
CA ILE A 132 -0.21 5.14 -24.14
C ILE A 132 -0.52 5.33 -25.62
N ALA A 133 -1.62 6.04 -25.94
CA ALA A 133 -2.02 6.27 -27.32
C ALA A 133 -1.02 7.16 -28.08
N ASN A 134 -0.46 8.17 -27.43
CA ASN A 134 0.55 9.06 -28.00
C ASN A 134 1.96 8.45 -28.05
N LYS A 135 2.15 7.25 -27.47
CA LYS A 135 3.46 6.58 -27.36
C LYS A 135 4.52 7.48 -26.74
N GLN A 136 4.15 8.21 -25.68
CA GLN A 136 5.10 9.05 -24.96
C GLN A 136 6.24 8.21 -24.35
N LYS A 137 7.35 8.85 -23.98
CA LYS A 137 8.49 8.14 -23.42
C LYS A 137 8.10 7.47 -22.10
N GLY A 138 8.18 6.14 -22.04
CA GLY A 138 7.81 5.35 -20.85
C GLY A 138 6.46 4.65 -20.94
N TYR A 139 5.68 4.88 -22.00
CA TYR A 139 4.31 4.35 -22.12
C TYR A 139 4.18 2.82 -21.98
N THR A 140 5.24 2.07 -22.31
CA THR A 140 5.24 0.61 -22.17
C THR A 140 5.18 0.18 -20.71
N ALA A 141 5.79 0.93 -19.80
CA ALA A 141 5.71 0.66 -18.36
C ALA A 141 4.28 0.92 -17.85
N VAL A 142 3.68 2.05 -18.24
CA VAL A 142 2.30 2.41 -17.89
C VAL A 142 1.30 1.39 -18.44
N LEU A 143 1.49 0.93 -19.68
CA LEU A 143 0.65 -0.12 -20.28
C LEU A 143 0.77 -1.46 -19.52
N ASP A 144 1.97 -1.77 -19.02
CA ASP A 144 2.24 -2.99 -18.29
C ASP A 144 1.62 -2.94 -16.89
N GLU A 145 1.75 -1.80 -16.20
CA GLU A 145 1.10 -1.49 -14.92
C GLU A 145 -0.43 -1.68 -15.01
N LEU A 146 -1.08 -1.00 -15.97
CA LEU A 146 -2.54 -1.10 -16.14
C LEU A 146 -2.98 -2.54 -16.46
N HIS A 147 -2.21 -3.24 -17.30
CA HIS A 147 -2.53 -4.61 -17.68
C HIS A 147 -2.36 -5.61 -16.52
N ASP A 148 -1.33 -5.42 -15.69
CA ASP A 148 -1.10 -6.27 -14.53
C ASP A 148 -2.13 -5.99 -13.42
N GLY A 149 -2.56 -4.73 -13.25
CA GLY A 149 -3.73 -4.38 -12.43
C GLY A 149 -4.99 -5.16 -12.84
N LEU A 150 -5.33 -5.16 -14.13
CA LEU A 150 -6.48 -5.91 -14.66
C LEU A 150 -6.37 -7.43 -14.45
N LYS A 151 -5.17 -8.00 -14.56
CA LYS A 151 -4.97 -9.43 -14.27
C LYS A 151 -5.20 -9.74 -12.79
N SER A 152 -4.68 -8.90 -11.90
CA SER A 152 -4.84 -9.06 -10.46
C SER A 152 -6.30 -8.97 -10.06
N GLN A 153 -7.04 -8.00 -10.60
CA GLN A 153 -8.48 -7.88 -10.37
C GLN A 153 -9.26 -9.10 -10.90
N ALA A 154 -8.99 -9.54 -12.13
CA ALA A 154 -9.67 -10.71 -12.71
C ALA A 154 -9.45 -11.98 -11.86
N ARG A 155 -8.26 -12.15 -11.28
CA ARG A 155 -7.98 -13.25 -10.33
C ARG A 155 -8.81 -13.13 -9.06
N ARG A 156 -8.93 -11.91 -8.48
CA ARG A 156 -9.74 -11.66 -7.28
C ARG A 156 -11.21 -12.00 -7.48
N GLU A 157 -11.76 -11.66 -8.64
CA GLU A 157 -13.17 -11.91 -8.97
C GLU A 157 -13.41 -13.29 -9.59
N ASN A 158 -12.43 -14.21 -9.53
CA ASN A 158 -12.50 -15.54 -10.14
C ASN A 158 -12.89 -15.55 -11.63
N ARG A 159 -12.53 -14.49 -12.37
CA ARG A 159 -12.75 -14.39 -13.82
C ARG A 159 -11.63 -15.14 -14.56
N SER A 160 -12.00 -15.97 -15.53
CA SER A 160 -11.06 -16.81 -16.30
C SER A 160 -10.17 -16.02 -17.29
N SER A 161 -10.50 -14.77 -17.59
CA SER A 161 -9.71 -13.93 -18.51
C SER A 161 -9.86 -12.44 -18.20
N SER A 162 -8.76 -11.69 -18.32
CA SER A 162 -8.75 -10.23 -18.34
C SER A 162 -8.56 -9.71 -19.77
N LYS A 163 -8.89 -8.44 -20.01
CA LYS A 163 -8.65 -7.81 -21.32
C LYS A 163 -7.14 -7.58 -21.50
N GLY A 164 -6.62 -7.96 -22.67
CA GLY A 164 -5.20 -7.79 -22.99
C GLY A 164 -4.81 -6.37 -23.37
N LYS A 165 -3.49 -6.11 -23.39
CA LYS A 165 -2.85 -4.81 -23.73
C LYS A 165 -3.43 -4.12 -24.98
N THR A 166 -3.76 -4.87 -26.03
CA THR A 166 -4.36 -4.32 -27.27
C THR A 166 -5.71 -3.65 -27.03
N SER A 167 -6.49 -4.12 -26.07
CA SER A 167 -7.79 -3.50 -25.75
C SER A 167 -7.59 -2.17 -25.01
N ILE A 168 -6.58 -2.09 -24.14
CA ILE A 168 -6.17 -0.87 -23.43
C ILE A 168 -5.72 0.19 -24.45
N GLN A 169 -4.87 -0.20 -25.40
CA GLN A 169 -4.40 0.69 -26.47
C GLN A 169 -5.54 1.24 -27.33
N LYS A 170 -6.49 0.38 -27.74
CA LYS A 170 -7.68 0.81 -28.50
C LYS A 170 -8.57 1.77 -27.72
N LEU A 171 -8.68 1.58 -26.40
CA LEU A 171 -9.41 2.49 -25.54
C LEU A 171 -8.67 3.84 -25.44
N GLY A 172 -7.35 3.85 -25.33
CA GLY A 172 -6.55 5.08 -25.40
C GLY A 172 -6.73 5.83 -26.71
N GLU A 173 -6.67 5.14 -27.85
CA GLU A 173 -6.94 5.72 -29.17
C GLU A 173 -8.34 6.36 -29.25
N LEU A 174 -9.34 5.71 -28.63
CA LEU A 174 -10.72 6.22 -28.58
C LEU A 174 -10.80 7.57 -27.83
N LEU A 175 -10.03 7.72 -26.74
CA LEU A 175 -10.01 8.87 -25.83
C LEU A 175 -9.03 9.96 -26.24
N MET A 176 -8.34 9.82 -27.38
CA MET A 176 -7.56 10.90 -27.97
C MET A 176 -8.43 12.06 -28.49
N ASN A 177 -9.72 11.83 -28.72
CA ASN A 177 -10.65 12.88 -29.06
C ASN A 177 -11.01 13.68 -27.80
N GLN A 178 -10.57 14.95 -27.72
CA GLN A 178 -10.76 15.79 -26.53
C GLN A 178 -12.23 15.91 -26.12
N GLN A 179 -13.14 16.19 -27.07
CA GLN A 179 -14.58 16.27 -26.78
C GLN A 179 -15.12 14.97 -26.18
N ARG A 180 -14.59 13.82 -26.62
CA ARG A 180 -14.97 12.52 -26.07
C ARG A 180 -14.45 12.33 -24.64
N ALA A 181 -13.19 12.70 -24.39
CA ALA A 181 -12.60 12.67 -23.06
C ALA A 181 -13.38 13.59 -22.10
N ASP A 182 -13.66 14.83 -22.50
CA ASP A 182 -14.43 15.80 -21.70
C ASP A 182 -15.83 15.28 -21.39
N ASN A 183 -16.51 14.68 -22.37
CA ASN A 183 -17.83 14.07 -22.16
C ASN A 183 -17.76 12.89 -21.17
N LEU A 184 -16.71 12.07 -21.22
CA LEU A 184 -16.51 10.98 -20.26
C LEU A 184 -16.26 11.52 -18.85
N LEU A 185 -15.42 12.55 -18.70
CA LEU A 185 -15.12 13.21 -17.43
C LEU A 185 -16.35 13.92 -16.84
N ALA A 186 -17.28 14.36 -17.68
CA ALA A 186 -18.60 14.86 -17.28
C ALA A 186 -19.61 13.74 -16.91
N GLY A 187 -19.17 12.48 -16.89
CA GLY A 187 -19.97 11.32 -16.50
C GLY A 187 -20.76 10.64 -17.62
N ASN A 188 -20.56 11.01 -18.88
CA ASN A 188 -21.19 10.33 -20.01
C ASN A 188 -20.37 9.11 -20.47
N PHE A 189 -20.53 7.99 -19.78
CA PHE A 189 -19.87 6.71 -20.12
C PHE A 189 -20.29 6.12 -21.47
N GLY A 190 -21.42 6.55 -22.04
CA GLY A 190 -21.92 6.05 -23.33
C GLY A 190 -20.93 6.27 -24.49
N VAL A 191 -20.01 7.24 -24.34
CA VAL A 191 -18.97 7.51 -25.34
C VAL A 191 -17.96 6.36 -25.52
N LEU A 192 -17.86 5.46 -24.54
CA LEU A 192 -16.94 4.33 -24.53
C LEU A 192 -17.47 3.12 -25.31
N ASN A 193 -18.77 3.08 -25.61
CA ASN A 193 -19.43 1.96 -26.27
C ASN A 193 -19.05 0.61 -25.61
N LYS A 194 -18.56 -0.36 -26.39
CA LYS A 194 -18.14 -1.69 -25.91
C LYS A 194 -16.92 -1.69 -24.97
N HIS A 195 -16.25 -0.55 -24.79
CA HIS A 195 -15.07 -0.44 -23.91
C HIS A 195 -15.41 0.08 -22.51
N GLU A 196 -16.68 0.34 -22.21
CA GLU A 196 -17.11 0.86 -20.91
C GLU A 196 -16.67 -0.03 -19.74
N SER A 197 -16.89 -1.34 -19.83
CA SER A 197 -16.49 -2.27 -18.77
C SER A 197 -14.97 -2.33 -18.56
N LEU A 198 -14.19 -2.25 -19.63
CA LEU A 198 -12.73 -2.18 -19.55
C LEU A 198 -12.27 -0.91 -18.82
N PHE A 199 -12.88 0.23 -19.13
CA PHE A 199 -12.54 1.49 -18.49
C PHE A 199 -12.92 1.48 -17.00
N LEU A 200 -14.09 0.94 -16.65
CA LEU A 200 -14.50 0.77 -15.25
C LEU A 200 -13.57 -0.18 -14.48
N ASP A 201 -13.15 -1.28 -15.11
CA ASP A 201 -12.17 -2.19 -14.50
C ASP A 201 -10.82 -1.45 -14.29
N LEU A 202 -10.32 -0.70 -15.30
CA LEU A 202 -9.10 0.10 -15.16
C LEU A 202 -9.18 1.11 -14.00
N LEU A 203 -10.30 1.82 -13.88
CA LEU A 203 -10.53 2.78 -12.81
C LEU A 203 -10.52 2.12 -11.42
N LYS A 204 -11.09 0.92 -11.29
CA LYS A 204 -11.08 0.16 -10.03
C LYS A 204 -9.71 -0.40 -9.66
N THR A 205 -8.83 -0.58 -10.64
CA THR A 205 -7.45 -1.05 -10.42
C THR A 205 -6.43 0.06 -10.22
N ASP A 206 -6.81 1.31 -10.48
CA ASP A 206 -5.90 2.43 -10.40
C ASP A 206 -5.64 2.80 -8.93
N THR A 207 -4.36 2.83 -8.56
CA THR A 207 -3.88 3.10 -7.20
C THR A 207 -4.22 4.49 -6.70
N SER A 208 -4.42 5.47 -7.59
CA SER A 208 -4.85 6.82 -7.21
C SER A 208 -6.33 6.89 -6.78
N VAL A 209 -7.08 5.83 -7.04
CA VAL A 209 -8.53 5.75 -6.77
C VAL A 209 -8.81 4.86 -5.59
N VAL A 210 -8.06 3.76 -5.48
CA VAL A 210 -8.30 2.72 -4.51
C VAL A 210 -6.98 2.30 -3.89
N LEU A 211 -6.93 2.24 -2.55
CA LEU A 211 -5.86 1.56 -1.80
C LEU A 211 -5.83 0.03 -2.05
N SER A 212 -6.54 -0.48 -3.06
CA SER A 212 -6.74 -1.92 -3.31
C SER A 212 -5.46 -2.68 -3.64
N ASN A 213 -4.37 -1.96 -3.88
CA ASN A 213 -3.03 -2.48 -4.14
C ASN A 213 -2.01 -2.11 -3.06
N ALA A 214 -2.39 -1.28 -2.10
CA ALA A 214 -1.53 -0.69 -1.08
C ALA A 214 -1.30 -1.61 0.14
N GLY A 215 -1.17 -2.90 -0.13
CA GLY A 215 -1.41 -3.97 0.83
C GLY A 215 -2.91 -4.21 0.81
N GLU A 216 -3.43 -5.43 0.67
CA GLU A 216 -3.34 -6.37 1.78
C GLU A 216 -3.16 -5.68 3.14
N ALA A 217 -3.91 -4.58 3.41
CA ALA A 217 -4.40 -4.35 4.76
C ALA A 217 -4.96 -5.71 5.14
N ASP A 218 -4.20 -6.42 5.99
CA ASP A 218 -4.44 -7.84 6.25
C ASP A 218 -5.85 -7.84 6.82
N GLU A 219 -6.83 -8.12 5.96
CA GLU A 219 -8.24 -7.97 6.27
C GLU A 219 -8.53 -8.85 7.48
N VAL A 220 -7.82 -9.98 7.54
CA VAL A 220 -7.77 -10.88 8.66
C VAL A 220 -7.32 -10.18 9.94
N VAL A 221 -6.35 -9.26 9.91
CA VAL A 221 -5.97 -8.44 11.09
C VAL A 221 -7.09 -7.53 11.50
N THR A 222 -7.63 -6.75 10.57
CA THR A 222 -8.60 -5.69 10.92
C THR A 222 -9.92 -6.30 11.41
N ILE A 223 -10.36 -7.40 10.78
CA ILE A 223 -11.59 -8.14 11.09
C ILE A 223 -11.46 -8.97 12.38
N ASP A 224 -10.27 -9.50 12.67
CA ASP A 224 -10.05 -10.34 13.84
C ASP A 224 -10.07 -9.51 15.13
N VAL A 225 -11.22 -9.55 15.81
CA VAL A 225 -11.39 -8.91 17.12
C VAL A 225 -10.47 -9.50 18.19
N ARG A 226 -9.80 -10.64 17.97
CA ARG A 226 -8.93 -11.30 18.97
C ARG A 226 -7.46 -11.33 18.56
N ARG A 227 -7.06 -10.47 17.62
CA ARG A 227 -5.70 -10.46 17.08
C ARG A 227 -4.66 -10.19 18.18
N GLN A 228 -3.58 -10.97 18.17
CA GLN A 228 -2.40 -10.68 18.97
C GLN A 228 -1.55 -9.64 18.27
N ILE A 229 -1.16 -8.62 19.01
CA ILE A 229 -0.42 -7.48 18.48
C ILE A 229 0.98 -7.47 19.05
N ARG A 230 1.93 -7.12 18.19
CA ARG A 230 3.31 -6.99 18.58
C ARG A 230 3.47 -5.82 19.55
N TRP A 231 4.11 -6.07 20.69
CA TRP A 231 4.32 -5.05 21.71
C TRP A 231 5.24 -3.93 21.17
N PRO A 232 4.86 -2.65 21.28
CA PRO A 232 5.75 -1.52 21.02
C PRO A 232 7.06 -1.68 21.80
N THR A 233 8.19 -1.29 21.21
CA THR A 233 9.55 -1.46 21.75
C THR A 233 10.12 -2.88 21.76
N SER A 234 9.37 -3.91 21.34
CA SER A 234 9.93 -5.26 21.15
C SER A 234 10.81 -5.37 19.90
N LEU A 235 11.52 -6.49 19.73
CA LEU A 235 12.30 -6.79 18.51
C LEU A 235 11.51 -7.68 17.57
N HIS A 236 11.57 -7.39 16.28
CA HIS A 236 10.96 -8.21 15.26
C HIS A 236 11.86 -9.38 14.86
N GLY A 237 11.37 -10.61 15.02
CA GLY A 237 12.18 -11.83 14.86
C GLY A 237 12.73 -12.11 13.46
N LYS A 238 12.21 -11.46 12.40
CA LYS A 238 12.69 -11.61 11.00
C LYS A 238 13.66 -10.52 10.54
N SER A 239 13.94 -9.52 11.38
CA SER A 239 14.75 -8.35 10.99
C SER A 239 15.69 -7.88 12.10
N GLY A 240 15.39 -8.21 13.36
CA GLY A 240 16.11 -7.70 14.52
C GLY A 240 15.87 -6.22 14.80
N MET A 241 15.01 -5.56 14.02
CA MET A 241 14.67 -4.15 14.21
C MET A 241 13.61 -3.97 15.29
N ARG A 242 13.62 -2.80 15.92
CA ARG A 242 12.70 -2.43 17.00
C ARG A 242 11.36 -1.99 16.45
N VAL A 243 10.29 -2.51 17.06
CA VAL A 243 8.94 -1.97 16.89
C VAL A 243 8.92 -0.58 17.50
N THR A 244 8.75 0.45 16.69
CA THR A 244 9.00 1.83 17.12
C THR A 244 7.72 2.64 16.95
N GLU A 245 7.27 3.23 18.05
CA GLU A 245 6.16 4.19 18.08
C GLU A 245 6.70 5.58 17.73
N PHE A 246 5.93 6.33 16.95
CA PHE A 246 6.27 7.70 16.58
C PHE A 246 4.98 8.52 16.33
N PRO A 247 5.04 9.86 16.45
CA PRO A 247 3.89 10.72 16.18
C PRO A 247 3.35 10.61 14.75
N LEU A 248 2.04 10.73 14.57
CA LEU A 248 1.37 10.66 13.26
C LEU A 248 1.98 11.65 12.26
N ASP A 249 2.35 12.84 12.72
CA ASP A 249 2.87 13.89 11.85
C ASP A 249 4.14 13.45 11.10
N ARG A 250 4.91 12.49 11.63
CA ARG A 250 6.11 11.91 10.99
C ARG A 250 5.82 10.72 10.07
N LEU A 251 4.57 10.25 10.00
CA LEU A 251 4.17 9.22 9.05
C LEU A 251 4.16 9.75 7.62
N ASP A 252 3.85 11.03 7.46
CA ASP A 252 3.86 11.76 6.19
C ASP A 252 5.27 11.80 5.57
N PRO A 253 5.49 11.10 4.43
CA PRO A 253 6.81 11.02 3.79
C PRO A 253 7.28 12.37 3.22
N ASP A 254 6.36 13.30 2.94
CA ASP A 254 6.71 14.62 2.38
C ASP A 254 7.28 15.58 3.44
N LYS A 255 7.20 15.23 4.72
CA LYS A 255 7.78 16.05 5.77
C LYS A 255 9.29 15.89 5.87
N SER A 256 9.93 17.02 6.14
CA SER A 256 11.39 17.09 6.36
C SER A 256 11.90 16.22 7.54
N ASN A 257 11.02 15.90 8.49
CA ASN A 257 11.31 15.12 9.69
C ASN A 257 10.52 13.80 9.74
N HIS A 258 10.15 13.24 8.57
CA HIS A 258 9.47 11.94 8.51
C HIS A 258 10.26 10.86 9.25
N PHE A 259 9.56 9.80 9.66
CA PHE A 259 10.18 8.67 10.35
C PHE A 259 11.01 7.85 9.37
N ASP A 260 12.28 7.60 9.70
CA ASP A 260 13.17 6.72 8.93
C ASP A 260 13.40 5.40 9.70
N PRO A 261 12.73 4.30 9.33
CA PRO A 261 12.91 3.02 10.00
C PRO A 261 14.36 2.49 9.92
N LEU A 262 15.08 2.80 8.86
CA LEU A 262 16.44 2.32 8.59
C LEU A 262 17.52 3.08 9.39
N TYR A 263 17.10 4.15 10.07
CA TYR A 263 17.92 4.92 11.00
C TYR A 263 17.44 4.73 12.45
N GLU A 264 16.14 4.86 12.70
CA GLU A 264 15.57 5.00 14.05
C GLU A 264 15.12 3.70 14.70
N ALA A 265 14.84 2.65 13.91
CA ALA A 265 14.41 1.35 14.41
C ALA A 265 15.57 0.34 14.57
N VAL A 266 16.81 0.78 14.37
CA VAL A 266 17.99 -0.06 14.59
C VAL A 266 18.22 -0.25 16.09
N ALA A 267 18.17 -1.50 16.56
CA ALA A 267 18.21 -1.82 17.99
C ALA A 267 19.61 -2.20 18.50
N LEU A 268 20.47 -2.72 17.62
CA LEU A 268 21.80 -3.20 17.97
C LEU A 268 22.86 -2.13 17.70
N GLY A 269 23.98 -2.23 18.42
CA GLY A 269 25.11 -1.31 18.28
C GLY A 269 25.87 -1.45 16.96
N THR A 270 26.70 -0.46 16.67
CA THR A 270 27.54 -0.37 15.47
C THR A 270 29.03 -0.42 15.78
N ASP A 271 29.40 -0.76 17.03
CA ASP A 271 30.78 -0.74 17.53
C ASP A 271 31.63 -1.93 17.05
N SER A 272 30.97 -3.03 16.66
CA SER A 272 31.58 -4.26 16.17
C SER A 272 31.08 -4.59 14.77
N ASN A 273 31.96 -5.22 13.98
CA ASN A 273 31.64 -5.72 12.65
C ASN A 273 31.74 -7.23 12.58
N LEU A 274 30.94 -7.80 11.66
CA LEU A 274 30.94 -9.20 11.28
C LEU A 274 31.12 -9.33 9.78
N LYS A 275 31.82 -10.40 9.39
CA LYS A 275 31.87 -10.83 7.99
C LYS A 275 30.62 -11.64 7.66
N VAL A 276 29.84 -11.15 6.70
CA VAL A 276 28.58 -11.77 6.27
C VAL A 276 28.66 -12.10 4.79
N GLU A 277 28.49 -13.38 4.44
CA GLU A 277 28.35 -13.83 3.06
C GLU A 277 26.90 -13.66 2.61
N ILE A 278 26.70 -12.97 1.50
CA ILE A 278 25.38 -12.75 0.89
C ILE A 278 24.93 -14.01 0.17
N ILE A 279 23.73 -14.48 0.49
CA ILE A 279 23.14 -15.71 -0.09
C ILE A 279 21.95 -15.43 -1.00
N GLN A 280 21.42 -14.20 -0.96
CA GLN A 280 20.27 -13.75 -1.73
C GLN A 280 20.72 -12.97 -2.98
N GLU A 281 20.02 -13.17 -4.10
CA GLU A 281 20.24 -12.39 -5.34
C GLU A 281 19.37 -11.14 -5.34
N ASP A 282 19.88 -10.08 -5.99
CA ASP A 282 19.23 -8.78 -6.18
C ASP A 282 18.74 -8.13 -4.89
N CYS A 283 19.45 -8.33 -3.77
CA CYS A 283 19.11 -7.67 -2.52
C CYS A 283 19.69 -6.24 -2.46
N ARG A 284 18.83 -5.28 -2.15
CA ARG A 284 19.19 -3.89 -1.86
C ARG A 284 18.71 -3.55 -0.45
N PHE A 285 19.62 -3.00 0.36
CA PHE A 285 19.33 -2.57 1.72
C PHE A 285 20.12 -1.31 2.07
N LYS A 286 19.56 -0.51 2.99
CA LYS A 286 20.16 0.72 3.50
C LYS A 286 20.03 0.72 5.02
N PHE A 287 21.07 1.19 5.70
CA PHE A 287 21.06 1.46 7.13
C PHE A 287 21.93 2.68 7.38
N PHE A 288 21.41 3.62 8.18
CA PHE A 288 22.03 4.92 8.35
C PHE A 288 22.30 5.59 6.99
N ASP A 289 23.50 6.13 6.80
CA ASP A 289 23.91 6.81 5.56
C ASP A 289 24.51 5.87 4.50
N LYS A 290 24.45 4.54 4.71
CA LYS A 290 25.06 3.56 3.82
C LYS A 290 24.01 2.69 3.15
N GLU A 291 24.24 2.46 1.86
CA GLU A 291 23.39 1.63 1.01
C GLU A 291 24.24 0.55 0.33
N TRP A 292 23.69 -0.64 0.21
CA TRP A 292 24.35 -1.81 -0.36
C TRP A 292 23.48 -2.45 -1.44
N ASN A 293 24.13 -2.87 -2.52
CA ASN A 293 23.55 -3.70 -3.59
C ASN A 293 24.54 -4.83 -3.94
N PRO A 294 24.80 -5.76 -3.01
CA PRO A 294 25.85 -6.76 -3.16
C PRO A 294 25.42 -7.90 -4.08
N LYS A 295 26.41 -8.62 -4.59
CA LYS A 295 26.17 -9.85 -5.36
C LYS A 295 26.10 -11.05 -4.44
N LYS A 296 25.33 -12.07 -4.82
CA LYS A 296 25.36 -13.37 -4.14
C LYS A 296 26.78 -13.95 -4.14
N GLY A 297 27.21 -14.43 -2.98
CA GLY A 297 28.57 -14.92 -2.69
C GLY A 297 29.54 -13.82 -2.25
N GLU A 298 29.16 -12.55 -2.32
CA GLU A 298 29.98 -11.45 -1.79
C GLU A 298 30.03 -11.51 -0.27
N VAL A 299 31.21 -11.24 0.30
CA VAL A 299 31.41 -11.17 1.76
C VAL A 299 31.58 -9.72 2.16
N LEU A 300 30.65 -9.22 2.97
CA LEU A 300 30.66 -7.86 3.48
C LEU A 300 31.19 -7.83 4.91
N ASP A 301 31.96 -6.79 5.25
CA ASP A 301 32.38 -6.48 6.62
C ASP A 301 31.51 -5.32 7.15
N ILE A 302 30.52 -5.64 7.96
CA ILE A 302 29.41 -4.74 8.33
C ILE A 302 29.09 -4.83 9.82
N SER A 303 28.50 -3.77 10.36
CA SER A 303 28.16 -3.71 11.79
C SER A 303 27.22 -4.83 12.24
N ASP A 304 27.26 -5.20 13.51
CA ASP A 304 26.39 -6.22 14.13
C ASP A 304 24.90 -6.01 13.85
N ALA A 305 24.44 -4.74 13.85
CA ALA A 305 23.07 -4.38 13.51
C ALA A 305 22.66 -4.84 12.10
N VAL A 306 23.44 -4.44 11.09
CA VAL A 306 23.20 -4.80 9.68
C VAL A 306 23.39 -6.30 9.47
N ALA A 307 24.40 -6.91 10.10
CA ALA A 307 24.64 -8.34 10.03
C ALA A 307 23.44 -9.13 10.58
N THR A 308 22.90 -8.72 11.72
CA THR A 308 21.70 -9.35 12.32
C THR A 308 20.49 -9.23 11.41
N PHE A 309 20.27 -8.06 10.80
CA PHE A 309 19.20 -7.89 9.82
C PHE A 309 19.34 -8.87 8.66
N LEU A 310 20.52 -8.93 8.03
CA LEU A 310 20.74 -9.82 6.87
C LEU A 310 20.56 -11.30 7.24
N VAL A 311 21.02 -11.71 8.42
CA VAL A 311 20.88 -13.09 8.88
C VAL A 311 19.41 -13.44 9.16
N LEU A 312 18.70 -12.60 9.91
CA LEU A 312 17.29 -12.86 10.27
C LEU A 312 16.35 -12.75 9.08
N LYS A 313 16.67 -11.88 8.12
CA LYS A 313 15.93 -11.75 6.85
C LYS A 313 16.16 -12.96 5.92
N GLY A 314 17.24 -13.71 6.16
CA GLY A 314 17.66 -14.83 5.30
C GLY A 314 18.44 -14.37 4.06
N TRP A 315 19.04 -13.18 4.09
CA TRP A 315 19.82 -12.61 2.98
C TRP A 315 21.31 -12.85 3.10
N GLY A 316 21.79 -13.14 4.31
CA GLY A 316 23.19 -13.44 4.56
C GLY A 316 23.38 -14.54 5.60
N ARG A 317 24.59 -15.08 5.65
CA ARG A 317 25.06 -15.96 6.73
C ARG A 317 26.40 -15.44 7.25
N ILE A 318 26.67 -15.66 8.54
CA ILE A 318 27.97 -15.32 9.12
C ILE A 318 29.03 -16.16 8.38
N ALA A 319 30.01 -15.49 7.79
CA ALA A 319 31.11 -16.16 7.12
C ALA A 319 32.01 -16.81 8.18
N SER A 320 32.30 -18.10 8.01
CA SER A 320 33.30 -18.78 8.82
C SER A 320 34.65 -18.08 8.62
N SER A 321 35.27 -17.67 9.73
CA SER A 321 36.65 -17.17 9.76
C SER A 321 37.64 -18.20 9.23
#